data_AF-A0A2H0RCM3-F1
#
_entry.id   AF-A0A2H0RCM3-F1
#
_cell.length_a   1.000
_cell.length_b   1.000
_cell.length_c   1.000
_cell.angle_alpha   90.00
_cell.angle_beta   90.00
_cell.angle_gamma   90.00
#
_symmetry.space_group_name_H-M   'P 1'
#
loop_
_entity.id
_entity.type
_entity.pdbx_description
1 polymer ?
#
loop_
_entity_poly.entity_id
_entity_poly.type
_entity_poly.pdbx_seq_one_letter_code
_entity_poly.pdbx_strand_id
1 'polypeptide(L)' 'MKRFLMILIILLLIIGGAINIYYLKEQHIPVVCSQEVKPCYDRYVSVRVVPLCEFQSCQVNYSKTSFNSTSTSSKNNF' A
#
# COMPACT_ATOMS: atom_id res chain seq x y z
N MET A 1 -39.80 -31.71 2.49
CA MET A 1 -39.65 -30.52 3.37
C MET A 1 -38.28 -30.43 4.04
N LYS A 2 -37.79 -31.46 4.76
CA LYS A 2 -36.46 -31.43 5.43
C LYS A 2 -35.25 -31.18 4.50
N ARG A 3 -35.31 -31.66 3.24
CA ARG A 3 -34.24 -31.41 2.25
C ARG A 3 -34.12 -29.94 1.85
N PHE A 4 -35.24 -29.22 1.74
CA PHE A 4 -35.23 -27.79 1.45
C PHE A 4 -34.70 -26.98 2.63
N LEU A 5 -35.01 -27.39 3.87
CA LEU A 5 -34.46 -26.77 5.08
C LEU A 5 -32.93 -26.87 5.13
N MET A 6 -32.39 -28.05 4.79
CA MET A 6 -30.93 -28.28 4.74
C MET A 6 -30.26 -27.39 3.68
N ILE A 7 -30.85 -27.28 2.49
CA ILE A 7 -30.30 -26.45 1.40
C ILE A 7 -30.29 -24.96 1.80
N LEU A 8 -31.36 -24.48 2.47
CA LEU A 8 -31.45 -23.10 2.94
C LEU A 8 -30.33 -22.76 3.95
N ILE A 9 -30.08 -23.66 4.91
CA ILE A 9 -29.05 -23.47 5.92
C ILE A 9 -27.65 -23.41 5.29
N ILE A 10 -27.37 -24.30 4.34
CA ILE A 10 -26.09 -24.32 3.62
C ILE A 10 -25.89 -23.01 2.85
N LEU A 11 -26.94 -22.50 2.19
CA LEU A 11 -26.88 -21.23 1.48
C LEU A 11 -26.52 -20.05 2.40
N LEU A 12 -27.15 -19.99 3.59
CA LEU A 12 -26.90 -18.94 4.56
C LEU A 12 -25.47 -18.99 5.11
N LEU A 13 -24.93 -20.19 5.34
CA LEU A 13 -23.55 -20.36 5.79
C LEU A 13 -22.53 -19.92 4.72
N ILE A 14 -22.78 -20.25 3.45
CA ILE A 14 -21.90 -19.84 2.34
C ILE A 14 -21.93 -18.33 2.16
N ILE A 15 -23.13 -17.72 2.18
CA ILE A 15 -23.29 -16.26 2.05
C ILE A 15 -22.64 -15.54 3.24
N GLY A 16 -22.92 -15.98 4.47
CA GLY A 16 -22.34 -15.38 5.67
C GLY A 16 -20.81 -15.51 5.73
N GLY A 17 -20.28 -16.68 5.35
CA GLY A 17 -18.84 -16.93 5.28
C GLY A 17 -18.16 -16.08 4.20
N ALA A 18 -18.75 -16.00 3.00
CA ALA A 18 -18.22 -15.19 1.91
C ALA A 18 -18.17 -13.71 2.28
N ILE A 19 -19.25 -13.16 2.84
CA ILE A 19 -19.34 -11.76 3.28
C ILE A 19 -18.22 -11.44 4.28
N ASN A 20 -18.01 -12.28 5.29
CA ASN A 20 -16.96 -12.08 6.29
C ASN A 20 -15.54 -12.06 5.68
N ILE A 21 -15.27 -12.94 4.71
CA ILE A 21 -13.97 -12.99 4.01
C ILE A 21 -13.76 -11.74 3.13
N TYR A 22 -14.81 -11.26 2.44
CA TYR A 22 -14.72 -10.05 1.62
C TYR A 22 -14.34 -8.82 2.46
N TYR A 23 -14.91 -8.66 3.65
CA TYR A 23 -14.58 -7.53 4.53
C TYR A 23 -13.12 -7.51 5.01
N LEU A 24 -12.47 -8.66 5.17
CA LEU A 24 -11.05 -8.70 5.58
C LEU A 24 -10.09 -8.26 4.47
N LYS A 25 -10.49 -8.40 3.20
CA LYS A 25 -9.63 -8.10 2.05
C LYS A 25 -9.46 -6.58 1.82
N GLU A 26 -10.37 -5.76 2.34
CA GLU A 26 -10.42 -4.31 2.06
C GLU A 26 -9.77 -3.42 3.14
N GLN A 27 -9.26 -3.98 4.25
CA GLN A 27 -8.41 -3.20 5.15
C GLN A 27 -6.99 -3.04 4.58
N HIS A 28 -6.88 -2.24 3.53
CA HIS A 28 -5.62 -1.65 3.12
C HIS A 28 -5.24 -0.57 4.14
N ILE A 29 -4.51 -0.97 5.19
CA ILE A 29 -3.85 -0.01 6.06
C ILE A 29 -2.82 0.72 5.18
N PRO A 30 -2.93 2.05 4.97
CA PRO A 30 -1.94 2.79 4.21
C PRO A 30 -0.62 2.72 4.98
N VAL A 31 0.32 1.91 4.49
CA VAL A 31 1.66 1.84 5.05
C VAL A 31 2.37 3.14 4.68
N VAL A 32 2.73 3.92 5.69
CA VAL A 32 3.50 5.15 5.51
C VAL A 32 4.87 4.92 6.12
N CYS A 33 5.92 5.14 5.34
CA CYS A 33 7.29 5.05 5.83
C CYS A 33 7.73 6.35 6.50
N SER A 34 8.57 6.23 7.52
CA SER A 34 9.24 7.39 8.10
C SER A 34 10.06 8.13 7.03
N GLN A 35 10.08 9.46 7.10
CA GLN A 35 10.75 10.33 6.12
C GLN A 35 12.29 10.39 6.33
N GLU A 36 12.87 9.29 6.77
CA GLU A 36 14.30 9.17 6.96
C GLU A 36 15.00 9.08 5.62
N VAL A 37 16.16 9.72 5.54
CA VAL A 37 17.01 9.74 4.36
C VAL A 37 18.39 9.22 4.71
N LYS A 38 18.95 8.35 3.86
CA LYS A 38 20.32 7.87 3.99
C LYS A 38 21.17 8.49 2.89
N PRO A 39 22.31 9.11 3.21
CA PRO A 39 23.18 9.72 2.19
C PRO A 39 23.81 8.64 1.30
N CYS A 40 23.83 8.91 0.00
CA CYS A 40 24.54 8.13 -1.01
C CYS A 40 25.81 8.88 -1.44
N TYR A 41 26.80 8.13 -1.93
CA TYR A 41 28.12 8.67 -2.32
C TYR A 41 28.06 9.78 -3.39
N ASP A 42 27.07 9.73 -4.28
CA ASP A 42 26.93 10.63 -5.43
C ASP A 42 26.11 11.91 -5.16
N ARG A 43 26.04 12.38 -3.90
CA ARG A 43 25.17 13.50 -3.47
C ARG A 43 23.66 13.26 -3.62
N TYR A 44 23.27 12.01 -3.81
CA TYR A 44 21.88 11.58 -3.72
C TYR A 44 21.54 11.11 -2.31
N VAL A 45 20.26 10.94 -2.03
CA VAL A 45 19.76 10.33 -0.80
C VAL A 45 18.86 9.16 -1.14
N SER A 46 18.95 8.07 -0.39
CA SER A 46 17.96 7.01 -0.46
C SER A 46 16.88 7.20 0.60
N VAL A 47 15.64 6.91 0.20
CA VAL A 47 14.44 7.00 1.03
C VAL A 47 13.92 5.60 1.33
N ARG A 48 13.09 5.49 2.37
CA ARG A 48 12.38 4.24 2.68
C ARG A 48 11.20 4.04 1.73
N VAL A 49 11.01 2.81 1.24
CA VAL A 49 9.96 2.48 0.27
C VAL A 49 9.02 1.40 0.84
N VAL A 50 7.71 1.62 0.67
CA VAL A 50 6.65 0.68 1.05
C VAL A 50 6.76 -0.63 0.27
N PRO A 51 6.26 -1.77 0.80
CA PRO A 51 5.55 -1.96 2.06
C PRO A 51 6.46 -2.27 3.26
N LEU A 52 7.73 -2.60 3.03
CA LEU A 52 8.69 -3.01 4.06
C LEU A 52 9.39 -1.82 4.71
N CYS A 53 9.26 -0.62 4.14
CA CYS A 53 9.92 0.62 4.59
C CYS A 53 11.44 0.47 4.74
N GLU A 54 12.04 -0.32 3.86
CA GLU A 54 13.48 -0.44 3.73
C GLU A 54 14.03 0.68 2.86
N PHE A 55 15.28 1.08 3.11
CA PHE A 55 15.95 2.04 2.26
C PHE A 55 16.13 1.45 0.86
N GLN A 56 15.66 2.19 -0.15
CA GLN A 56 15.98 1.85 -1.52
C GLN A 56 17.49 1.84 -1.72
N SER A 57 17.98 0.96 -2.60
CA SER A 57 19.36 1.03 -3.05
C SER A 57 19.66 2.40 -3.68
N CYS A 58 20.85 2.92 -3.44
CA CYS A 58 21.33 4.12 -4.12
C CYS A 58 21.41 3.83 -5.62
N GLN A 59 20.48 4.36 -6.41
CA GLN A 59 20.45 4.14 -7.85
C GLN A 59 21.56 4.95 -8.52
N VAL A 60 22.52 4.25 -9.14
CA VAL A 60 23.47 4.81 -10.11
C VAL A 60 22.77 4.87 -11.48
N ASN A 61 21.88 5.86 -11.65
CA ASN A 61 21.18 6.22 -12.90
C ASN A 61 20.38 5.11 -13.63
N TYR A 62 19.05 5.28 -13.76
CA TYR A 62 18.36 5.59 -15.03
C TYR A 62 16.85 5.46 -14.81
N SER A 63 16.14 6.54 -15.17
CA SER A 63 14.73 6.57 -15.54
C SER A 63 13.69 6.48 -14.42
N LYS A 64 13.21 7.67 -14.04
CA LYS A 64 11.79 8.03 -14.09
C LYS A 64 10.84 7.09 -13.32
N THR A 65 11.02 6.95 -12.01
CA THR A 65 9.94 6.48 -11.14
C THR A 65 9.23 7.68 -10.56
N SER A 66 8.02 7.92 -11.07
CA SER A 66 7.05 8.94 -10.70
C SER A 66 7.23 9.50 -9.29
N PHE A 67 7.96 10.60 -9.19
CA PHE A 67 7.87 11.53 -8.07
C PHE A 67 6.49 12.19 -8.20
N ASN A 68 5.43 11.51 -7.74
CA ASN A 68 4.16 12.16 -7.36
C ASN A 68 4.35 12.95 -6.06
N SER A 69 5.51 13.56 -5.87
CA SER A 69 5.59 14.71 -5.00
C SER A 69 5.08 15.85 -5.83
N THR A 70 3.87 16.25 -5.47
CA THR A 70 3.47 17.65 -5.43
C THR A 70 4.67 18.46 -4.92
N SER A 71 5.57 18.80 -5.83
CA SER A 71 6.59 19.79 -5.64
C SER A 71 5.85 21.11 -5.75
N THR A 72 5.21 21.49 -4.65
CA THR A 72 5.08 22.91 -4.30
C THR A 72 6.48 23.45 -4.02
N SER A 73 7.32 23.47 -5.05
CA SER A 73 8.26 24.56 -5.24
C SER A 73 7.40 25.75 -5.69
N SER A 74 6.67 26.34 -4.75
CA SER A 74 6.26 27.73 -4.90
C SER A 74 7.48 28.55 -4.56
N LYS A 75 8.20 28.92 -5.61
CA LYS A 75 9.07 30.10 -5.64
C LYS A 75 8.35 31.30 -4.98
N ASN A 76 9.16 32.24 -4.47
CA ASN A 76 9.03 33.71 -4.47
C ASN A 76 9.50 34.25 -3.09
N ASN A 77 10.74 34.72 -2.96
CA ASN A 77 11.18 36.11 -3.16
C ASN A 77 10.47 37.13 -2.26
N PHE A 78 11.05 37.43 -1.09
CA PHE A 78 11.42 38.78 -0.63
C PHE A 78 12.38 38.68 0.56
#